data_AF-A0A1A5ZWY7-F1
#
_entry.id   AF-A0A1A5ZWY7-F1
#
_cell.length_a   1.000
_cell.length_b   1.000
_cell.length_c   1.000
_cell.angle_alpha   90.00
_cell.angle_beta   90.00
_cell.angle_gamma   90.00
#
_symmetry.space_group_name_H-M   'P 1'
#
loop_
_entity.id
_entity.type
_entity.pdbx_description
1 polymer ?
#
loop_
_entity_poly.entity_id
_entity_poly.type
_entity_poly.pdbx_seq_one_letter_code
_entity_poly.pdbx_strand_id
1 'polypeptide(L)'
;MAFASSSSSSSIMRSARQLARSGPAKPSRSLARSSIVPPPAASRPYSAAAAAYAEPSSSHIPSQSQPQAQAQSSLPPQSQPQTPNRRRNTSNYTRPSERSITPEEAQSFLSNLLGLPSDRQFSPELALQILTHKSYRYSHSVRHFNDASSASGLGLGLRSNEPHNSRLSFLGRRALQTYLSLFIHDSFSSTSTSTSTSNSDSATSGPRESLRTNAVDFLRGSSLEDRLDNLRDTRNLGRLVAPHWGVSDVTRWDRNETSRESGDLKILGMTIESILGGVFTEFGSPAAQRTFHSMILPHYIPQLKDPRLIERVLGLKDQVQSTSQGILRV
;
A
#
# COMPACT_ATOMS: atom_id res chain seq x y z
N MET A 1 55.18 18.31 -23.80
CA MET A 1 54.36 17.80 -22.68
C MET A 1 53.33 16.85 -23.27
N ALA A 2 53.52 15.55 -23.06
CA ALA A 2 52.70 14.48 -23.62
C ALA A 2 51.75 13.95 -22.53
N PHE A 3 50.44 13.96 -22.78
CA PHE A 3 49.46 13.25 -21.98
C PHE A 3 48.99 12.03 -22.76
N ALA A 4 49.37 10.86 -22.26
CA ALA A 4 48.95 9.57 -22.79
C ALA A 4 47.50 9.28 -22.40
N SER A 5 46.65 9.05 -23.40
CA SER A 5 45.30 8.54 -23.24
C SER A 5 45.33 7.01 -23.20
N SER A 6 44.97 6.41 -22.07
CA SER A 6 44.74 4.97 -21.97
C SER A 6 43.27 4.66 -22.22
N SER A 7 42.97 4.25 -23.45
CA SER A 7 41.70 3.63 -23.86
C SER A 7 41.71 2.15 -23.46
N SER A 8 40.87 1.77 -22.51
CA SER A 8 40.60 0.36 -22.21
C SER A 8 39.34 -0.09 -22.92
N SER A 9 39.53 -0.68 -24.10
CA SER A 9 38.55 -1.52 -24.77
C SER A 9 38.44 -2.88 -24.06
N SER A 10 37.28 -3.21 -23.50
CA SER A 10 36.98 -4.57 -23.07
C SER A 10 35.91 -5.17 -23.98
N SER A 11 36.37 -6.15 -24.75
CA SER A 11 35.62 -6.93 -25.72
C SER A 11 34.81 -8.01 -25.00
N ILE A 12 33.47 -7.97 -25.09
CA ILE A 12 32.61 -9.07 -24.65
C ILE A 12 32.26 -9.91 -25.88
N MET A 13 32.98 -11.01 -26.04
CA MET A 13 32.62 -12.09 -26.95
C MET A 13 31.26 -12.67 -26.56
N ARG A 14 30.23 -12.48 -27.39
CA ARG A 14 29.00 -13.29 -27.33
C ARG A 14 29.15 -14.48 -28.27
N SER A 15 29.41 -15.63 -27.68
CA SER A 15 29.42 -16.93 -28.33
C SER A 15 28.00 -17.30 -28.76
N ALA A 16 27.78 -17.29 -30.08
CA ALA A 16 26.62 -17.91 -30.71
C ALA A 16 26.87 -19.43 -30.79
N ARG A 17 26.08 -20.21 -30.05
CA ARG A 17 25.89 -21.64 -30.36
C ARG A 17 24.44 -21.86 -30.76
N GLN A 18 24.25 -21.88 -32.08
CA GLN A 18 23.19 -22.61 -32.74
C GLN A 18 23.29 -24.09 -32.36
N LEU A 19 22.21 -24.64 -31.83
CA LEU A 19 21.92 -26.06 -31.93
C LEU A 19 20.51 -26.20 -32.49
N ALA A 20 20.46 -26.25 -33.82
CA ALA A 20 19.36 -26.88 -34.53
C ALA A 20 19.47 -28.40 -34.28
N ARG A 21 18.40 -29.00 -33.77
CA ARG A 21 18.19 -30.45 -33.87
C ARG A 21 16.72 -30.73 -34.13
N SER A 22 16.47 -31.05 -35.39
CA SER A 22 15.26 -31.66 -35.95
C SER A 22 14.98 -33.04 -35.32
N GLY A 23 13.72 -33.30 -34.97
CA GLY A 23 13.22 -34.62 -34.53
C GLY A 23 11.70 -34.60 -34.29
N PRO A 24 11.00 -35.73 -34.45
CA PRO A 24 9.79 -35.82 -35.27
C PRO A 24 8.46 -35.46 -34.59
N ALA A 25 7.52 -35.04 -35.43
CA ALA A 25 6.14 -34.73 -35.14
C ALA A 25 5.41 -35.90 -34.45
N LYS A 26 4.67 -35.57 -33.38
CA LYS A 26 3.65 -36.42 -32.76
C LYS A 26 2.27 -35.80 -32.96
N PRO A 27 1.22 -36.62 -33.14
CA PRO A 27 -0.09 -36.19 -33.60
C PRO A 27 -0.85 -35.38 -32.54
N SER A 28 -1.53 -34.35 -33.05
CA SER A 28 -2.51 -33.52 -32.36
C SER A 28 -3.64 -34.34 -31.74
N ARG A 29 -3.68 -34.38 -30.42
CA ARG A 29 -4.85 -34.87 -29.66
C ARG A 29 -5.81 -33.69 -29.48
N SER A 30 -6.90 -33.70 -30.25
CA SER A 30 -8.02 -32.76 -30.10
C SER A 30 -8.68 -32.96 -28.73
N LEU A 31 -8.53 -31.99 -27.83
CA LEU A 31 -9.35 -31.92 -26.63
C LEU A 31 -10.73 -31.38 -27.01
N ALA A 32 -11.74 -32.20 -26.78
CA ALA A 32 -13.14 -31.88 -26.97
C ALA A 32 -13.51 -30.67 -26.12
N ARG A 33 -14.11 -29.69 -26.79
CA ARG A 33 -14.70 -28.48 -26.23
C ARG A 33 -16.01 -28.89 -25.53
N SER A 34 -15.96 -29.07 -24.21
CA SER A 34 -17.15 -29.20 -23.39
C SER A 34 -17.89 -27.85 -23.35
N SER A 35 -19.11 -27.83 -23.90
CA SER A 35 -20.03 -26.71 -23.77
C SER A 35 -20.52 -26.64 -22.32
N ILE A 36 -20.03 -25.65 -21.57
CA ILE A 36 -20.57 -25.33 -20.25
C ILE A 36 -21.86 -24.55 -20.49
N VAL A 37 -22.97 -25.19 -20.13
CA VAL A 37 -24.31 -24.59 -20.03
C VAL A 37 -24.31 -23.59 -18.87
N PRO A 38 -24.74 -22.33 -19.05
CA PRO A 38 -24.86 -21.38 -17.96
C PRO A 38 -26.08 -21.74 -17.08
N PRO A 39 -25.97 -21.75 -15.75
CA PRO A 39 -27.11 -21.92 -14.86
C PRO A 39 -28.01 -20.67 -14.89
N PRO A 40 -29.34 -20.84 -14.69
CA PRO A 40 -30.28 -19.72 -14.69
C PRO A 40 -30.07 -18.78 -13.50
N ALA A 41 -30.24 -17.49 -13.77
CA ALA A 41 -30.14 -16.40 -12.82
C ALA A 41 -31.17 -16.54 -11.70
N ALA A 42 -30.71 -16.87 -10.49
CA ALA A 42 -31.47 -16.72 -9.27
C ALA A 42 -31.22 -15.32 -8.69
N SER A 43 -32.19 -14.43 -8.90
CA SER A 43 -32.30 -13.15 -8.21
C SER A 43 -32.39 -13.37 -6.70
N ARG A 44 -31.37 -12.94 -5.95
CA ARG A 44 -31.46 -12.82 -4.48
C ARG A 44 -31.66 -11.36 -4.09
N PRO A 45 -32.71 -11.03 -3.31
CA PRO A 45 -32.90 -9.70 -2.77
C PRO A 45 -31.90 -9.42 -1.65
N TYR A 46 -31.40 -8.19 -1.62
CA TYR A 46 -30.66 -7.63 -0.49
C TYR A 46 -31.62 -7.48 0.70
N SER A 47 -31.32 -8.18 1.80
CA SER A 47 -31.88 -7.83 3.11
C SER A 47 -30.71 -7.54 4.05
N ALA A 48 -30.77 -6.33 4.60
CA ALA A 48 -29.95 -5.83 5.67
C ALA A 48 -30.10 -6.69 6.93
N ALA A 49 -29.00 -6.87 7.68
CA ALA A 49 -29.07 -7.22 9.08
C ALA A 49 -27.83 -6.70 9.81
N ALA A 50 -28.05 -5.63 10.56
CA ALA A 50 -27.28 -5.30 11.75
C ALA A 50 -27.92 -6.05 12.92
N ALA A 51 -27.16 -6.87 13.65
CA ALA A 51 -27.49 -7.25 15.03
C ALA A 51 -26.31 -7.98 15.70
N ALA A 52 -25.89 -7.40 16.82
CA ALA A 52 -25.50 -8.03 18.09
C ALA A 52 -24.68 -9.34 18.07
N TYR A 53 -23.48 -9.22 18.63
CA TYR A 53 -22.76 -10.32 19.28
C TYR A 53 -23.57 -10.80 20.50
N ALA A 54 -23.87 -12.10 20.54
CA ALA A 54 -24.25 -12.83 21.75
C ALA A 54 -23.34 -14.08 21.82
N GLU A 55 -22.62 -14.21 22.94
CA GLU A 55 -21.76 -15.35 23.23
C GLU A 55 -22.56 -16.59 23.66
N PRO A 56 -22.07 -17.81 23.37
CA PRO A 56 -22.65 -19.03 23.88
C PRO A 56 -22.03 -19.45 25.23
N SER A 57 -22.93 -19.64 26.20
CA SER A 57 -22.69 -20.23 27.51
C SER A 57 -22.39 -21.74 27.42
N SER A 58 -21.54 -22.25 28.31
CA SER A 58 -21.41 -23.69 28.58
C SER A 58 -21.29 -23.98 30.08
N SER A 59 -22.35 -24.58 30.61
CA SER A 59 -22.44 -25.68 31.61
C SER A 59 -21.60 -25.66 32.92
N HIS A 60 -22.35 -25.55 34.01
CA HIS A 60 -22.43 -26.43 35.21
C HIS A 60 -21.20 -26.73 36.08
N ILE A 61 -21.35 -26.48 37.39
CA ILE A 61 -21.10 -27.39 38.55
C ILE A 61 -21.69 -26.74 39.84
N PRO A 62 -22.08 -27.52 40.88
CA PRO A 62 -23.22 -27.16 41.74
C PRO A 62 -22.87 -26.74 43.19
N SER A 63 -23.85 -26.06 43.80
CA SER A 63 -24.31 -26.11 45.19
C SER A 63 -23.34 -25.84 46.36
N GLN A 64 -23.49 -24.67 47.01
CA GLN A 64 -23.31 -24.54 48.46
C GLN A 64 -24.20 -23.43 49.07
N SER A 65 -25.15 -23.89 49.89
CA SER A 65 -25.81 -23.30 51.09
C SER A 65 -25.76 -21.79 51.43
N GLN A 66 -26.97 -21.19 51.51
CA GLN A 66 -27.55 -20.29 52.56
C GLN A 66 -26.81 -19.00 53.03
N PRO A 67 -27.46 -18.03 53.75
CA PRO A 67 -28.89 -17.81 54.01
C PRO A 67 -29.39 -16.38 53.63
N GLN A 68 -30.71 -16.24 53.76
CA GLN A 68 -31.55 -15.06 53.53
C GLN A 68 -31.19 -13.86 54.43
N ALA A 69 -31.14 -12.67 53.85
CA ALA A 69 -31.41 -11.42 54.55
C ALA A 69 -32.38 -10.58 53.71
N GLN A 70 -33.61 -10.48 54.22
CA GLN A 70 -34.64 -9.58 53.70
C GLN A 70 -34.29 -8.15 54.11
N ALA A 71 -34.06 -7.28 53.13
CA ALA A 71 -34.05 -5.84 53.34
C ALA A 71 -34.98 -5.20 52.31
N GLN A 72 -36.21 -4.92 52.74
CA GLN A 72 -37.13 -4.02 52.07
C GLN A 72 -36.54 -2.61 52.16
N SER A 73 -36.28 -1.98 51.01
CA SER A 73 -36.07 -0.53 50.95
C SER A 73 -36.93 0.03 49.82
N SER A 74 -37.83 0.90 50.23
CA SER A 74 -38.79 1.66 49.45
C SER A 74 -38.07 2.71 48.59
N LEU A 75 -38.32 2.69 47.29
CA LEU A 75 -37.90 3.71 46.33
C LEU A 75 -38.78 4.97 46.48
N PRO A 76 -38.20 6.19 46.55
CA PRO A 76 -38.94 7.43 46.37
C PRO A 76 -39.14 7.74 44.86
N PRO A 77 -40.18 8.51 44.51
CA PRO A 77 -40.46 8.87 43.12
C PRO A 77 -39.43 9.88 42.60
N GLN A 78 -38.63 9.45 41.61
CA GLN A 78 -37.72 10.34 40.89
C GLN A 78 -38.50 11.31 40.00
N SER A 79 -38.38 12.59 40.34
CA SER A 79 -38.83 13.72 39.53
C SER A 79 -38.05 13.74 38.22
N GLN A 80 -38.77 13.73 37.08
CA GLN A 80 -38.17 13.89 35.76
C GLN A 80 -37.56 15.30 35.63
N PRO A 81 -36.25 15.45 35.38
CA PRO A 81 -35.68 16.74 35.03
C PRO A 81 -36.05 17.07 33.59
N GLN A 82 -36.80 18.16 33.42
CA GLN A 82 -37.04 18.79 32.13
C GLN A 82 -35.70 19.20 31.51
N THR A 83 -35.29 18.52 30.45
CA THR A 83 -34.08 18.86 29.72
C THR A 83 -34.30 20.19 28.98
N PRO A 84 -33.48 21.23 29.23
CA PRO A 84 -33.61 22.48 28.50
C PRO A 84 -33.29 22.24 27.02
N ASN A 85 -34.16 22.79 26.17
CA ASN A 85 -34.03 22.88 24.73
C ASN A 85 -32.67 23.50 24.35
N ARG A 86 -31.64 22.65 24.23
CA ARG A 86 -30.29 23.05 23.82
C ARG A 86 -30.35 23.33 22.33
N ARG A 87 -30.77 24.54 21.98
CA ARG A 87 -30.56 25.14 20.66
C ARG A 87 -29.11 24.87 20.30
N ARG A 88 -28.88 23.94 19.37
CA ARG A 88 -27.58 23.73 18.75
C ARG A 88 -27.26 25.03 18.02
N ASN A 89 -26.57 25.94 18.71
CA ASN A 89 -25.77 26.94 18.05
C ASN A 89 -24.79 26.15 17.18
N THR A 90 -25.15 25.96 15.92
CA THR A 90 -24.20 25.67 14.85
C THR A 90 -23.34 26.92 14.76
N SER A 91 -22.33 27.02 15.62
CA SER A 91 -21.29 28.01 15.46
C SER A 91 -20.77 27.85 14.03
N ASN A 92 -20.85 28.94 13.28
CA ASN A 92 -20.22 29.10 11.99
C ASN A 92 -18.71 28.96 12.20
N TYR A 93 -18.24 27.72 12.34
CA TYR A 93 -16.83 27.40 12.15
C TYR A 93 -16.58 27.66 10.67
N THR A 94 -16.05 28.84 10.41
CA THR A 94 -15.46 29.19 9.12
C THR A 94 -14.32 28.20 8.88
N ARG A 95 -14.65 27.04 8.30
CA ARG A 95 -13.68 26.02 7.93
C ARG A 95 -12.67 26.72 7.03
N PRO A 96 -11.37 26.75 7.40
CA PRO A 96 -10.36 27.35 6.54
C PRO A 96 -10.53 26.73 5.15
N SER A 97 -10.66 27.60 4.14
CA SER A 97 -10.91 27.22 2.76
C SER A 97 -9.83 26.23 2.33
N GLU A 98 -10.11 24.93 2.40
CA GLU A 98 -9.19 23.89 1.96
C GLU A 98 -8.94 24.15 0.47
N ARG A 99 -7.73 24.58 0.15
CA ARG A 99 -7.30 24.85 -1.23
C ARG A 99 -7.41 23.53 -1.99
N SER A 100 -8.42 23.42 -2.86
CA SER A 100 -8.56 22.27 -3.74
C SER A 100 -7.50 22.39 -4.84
N ILE A 101 -6.60 21.42 -4.91
CA ILE A 101 -5.61 21.31 -5.97
C ILE A 101 -6.29 21.13 -7.34
N THR A 102 -5.76 21.78 -8.38
CA THR A 102 -6.24 21.59 -9.77
C THR A 102 -5.60 20.35 -10.43
N PRO A 103 -6.14 19.81 -11.53
CA PRO A 103 -5.50 18.71 -12.26
C PRO A 103 -4.06 19.01 -12.71
N GLU A 104 -3.78 20.22 -13.15
CA GLU A 104 -2.47 20.66 -13.63
C GLU A 104 -1.48 20.81 -12.47
N GLU A 105 -1.93 21.36 -11.33
CA GLU A 105 -1.13 21.41 -10.10
C GLU A 105 -0.77 19.99 -9.62
N ALA A 106 -1.71 19.04 -9.69
CA ALA A 106 -1.49 17.64 -9.35
C ALA A 106 -0.47 16.96 -10.29
N GLN A 107 -0.58 17.19 -11.61
CA GLN A 107 0.37 16.69 -12.60
C GLN A 107 1.78 17.24 -12.36
N SER A 108 1.88 18.55 -12.13
CA SER A 108 3.15 19.23 -11.85
C SER A 108 3.78 18.67 -10.58
N PHE A 109 2.99 18.52 -9.51
CA PHE A 109 3.45 17.90 -8.26
C PHE A 109 4.05 16.50 -8.49
N LEU A 110 3.32 15.60 -9.15
CA LEU A 110 3.81 14.24 -9.39
C LEU A 110 5.02 14.19 -10.34
N SER A 111 5.05 15.06 -11.35
CA SER A 111 6.16 15.14 -12.30
C SER A 111 7.44 15.59 -11.60
N ASN A 112 7.33 16.59 -10.72
CA ASN A 112 8.46 17.07 -9.91
C ASN A 112 8.90 16.03 -8.88
N LEU A 113 7.95 15.41 -8.18
CA LEU A 113 8.22 14.39 -7.16
C LEU A 113 8.99 13.20 -7.74
N LEU A 114 8.56 12.70 -8.90
CA LEU A 114 9.11 11.50 -9.53
C LEU A 114 10.24 11.81 -10.54
N GLY A 115 10.55 13.08 -10.78
CA GLY A 115 11.52 13.50 -11.80
C GLY A 115 11.14 13.00 -13.20
N LEU A 116 9.86 13.11 -13.57
CA LEU A 116 9.37 12.66 -14.88
C LEU A 116 9.72 13.69 -15.97
N PRO A 117 10.22 13.24 -17.13
CA PRO A 117 10.41 14.14 -18.26
C PRO A 117 9.05 14.54 -18.85
N SER A 118 9.01 15.68 -19.56
CA SER A 118 7.77 16.27 -20.08
C SER A 118 7.00 15.37 -21.05
N ASP A 119 7.67 14.44 -21.73
CA ASP A 119 7.07 13.48 -22.66
C ASP A 119 6.42 12.27 -21.95
N ARG A 120 6.68 12.06 -20.66
CA ARG A 120 6.19 10.91 -19.90
C ARG A 120 5.54 11.30 -18.56
N GLN A 121 4.82 12.41 -18.55
CA GLN A 121 4.04 12.82 -17.38
C GLN A 121 2.70 12.06 -17.31
N PHE A 122 2.14 11.94 -16.11
CA PHE A 122 0.76 11.49 -15.95
C PHE A 122 -0.21 12.45 -16.67
N SER A 123 -1.32 11.94 -17.19
CA SER A 123 -2.43 12.82 -17.59
C SER A 123 -2.92 13.67 -16.39
N PRO A 124 -3.29 14.94 -16.55
CA PRO A 124 -3.78 15.79 -15.45
C PRO A 124 -4.91 15.15 -14.64
N GLU A 125 -5.86 14.50 -15.31
CA GLU A 125 -6.97 13.81 -14.66
C GLU A 125 -6.52 12.60 -13.84
N LEU A 126 -5.55 11.84 -14.36
CA LEU A 126 -4.99 10.69 -13.64
C LEU A 126 -4.18 11.15 -12.43
N ALA A 127 -3.41 12.24 -12.56
CA ALA A 127 -2.66 12.82 -11.45
C ALA A 127 -3.61 13.27 -10.32
N LEU A 128 -4.70 13.96 -10.68
CA LEU A 128 -5.74 14.33 -9.73
C LEU A 128 -6.40 13.09 -9.09
N GLN A 129 -6.70 12.06 -9.88
CA GLN A 129 -7.25 10.80 -9.38
C GLN A 129 -6.30 10.12 -8.37
N ILE A 130 -4.99 10.08 -8.66
CA ILE A 130 -3.97 9.50 -7.77
C ILE A 130 -4.00 10.17 -6.40
N LEU A 131 -4.16 11.50 -6.38
CA LEU A 131 -4.15 12.32 -5.15
C LEU A 131 -5.53 12.48 -4.48
N THR A 132 -6.60 11.92 -5.06
CA THR A 132 -7.97 12.06 -4.51
C THR A 132 -8.39 10.80 -3.75
N HIS A 133 -8.58 10.94 -2.44
CA HIS A 133 -9.08 9.85 -1.60
C HIS A 133 -10.62 9.72 -1.70
N LYS A 134 -11.13 8.50 -1.45
CA LYS A 134 -12.58 8.22 -1.49
C LYS A 134 -13.39 9.13 -0.55
N SER A 135 -12.83 9.55 0.59
CA SER A 135 -13.54 10.39 1.56
C SER A 135 -13.89 11.78 1.01
N TYR A 136 -13.10 12.31 0.09
CA TYR A 136 -13.36 13.60 -0.56
C TYR A 136 -14.75 13.65 -1.21
N ARG A 137 -15.20 12.52 -1.76
CA ARG A 137 -16.51 12.42 -2.39
C ARG A 137 -17.65 12.65 -1.40
N TYR A 138 -17.53 12.16 -0.18
CA TYR A 138 -18.64 12.22 0.78
C TYR A 138 -18.86 13.64 1.30
N SER A 139 -17.80 14.45 1.41
CA SER A 139 -17.92 15.86 1.80
C SER A 139 -18.38 16.76 0.65
N HIS A 140 -17.99 16.46 -0.60
CA HIS A 140 -18.28 17.31 -1.75
C HIS A 140 -19.50 16.89 -2.58
N SER A 141 -20.03 15.67 -2.42
CA SER A 141 -21.23 15.21 -3.16
C SER A 141 -22.49 16.01 -2.86
N VAL A 142 -22.58 16.67 -1.69
CA VAL A 142 -23.80 17.40 -1.28
C VAL A 142 -23.90 18.77 -1.97
N ARG A 143 -22.79 19.36 -2.42
CA ARG A 143 -22.78 20.74 -2.94
C ARG A 143 -23.13 20.85 -4.43
N HIS A 144 -22.91 19.79 -5.21
CA HIS A 144 -23.15 19.83 -6.67
C HIS A 144 -24.59 19.52 -7.10
N PHE A 145 -25.51 19.23 -6.16
CA PHE A 145 -26.91 18.99 -6.52
C PHE A 145 -27.71 20.25 -6.82
N ASN A 146 -27.24 21.44 -6.39
CA ASN A 146 -28.03 22.68 -6.49
C ASN A 146 -27.71 23.58 -7.69
N ASP A 147 -26.67 23.29 -8.47
CA ASP A 147 -26.31 24.12 -9.65
C ASP A 147 -26.89 23.56 -10.98
N ALA A 148 -27.80 22.59 -10.88
CA ALA A 148 -28.43 21.89 -12.00
C ALA A 148 -29.52 22.70 -12.72
N SER A 149 -29.74 23.96 -12.37
CA SER A 149 -30.74 24.83 -13.01
C SER A 149 -30.28 25.47 -14.32
N SER A 150 -29.02 25.28 -14.75
CA SER A 150 -28.46 26.03 -15.88
C SER A 150 -27.70 25.17 -16.91
N ALA A 151 -28.24 24.03 -17.36
CA ALA A 151 -27.94 23.46 -18.69
C ALA A 151 -28.81 22.24 -19.01
N SER A 152 -29.90 22.51 -19.72
CA SER A 152 -30.54 21.68 -20.76
C SER A 152 -30.01 20.25 -20.96
N GLY A 153 -30.84 19.28 -20.56
CA GLY A 153 -31.30 18.22 -21.47
C GLY A 153 -30.34 17.07 -21.79
N LEU A 154 -30.72 15.87 -21.34
CA LEU A 154 -30.30 14.55 -21.87
C LEU A 154 -28.85 14.14 -21.57
N GLY A 155 -28.54 13.98 -20.27
CA GLY A 155 -27.31 13.34 -19.79
C GLY A 155 -27.50 12.70 -18.42
N LEU A 156 -28.49 11.81 -18.29
CA LEU A 156 -28.93 11.16 -17.06
C LEU A 156 -27.78 10.44 -16.31
N GLY A 157 -27.37 10.95 -15.15
CA GLY A 157 -27.05 10.13 -13.97
C GLY A 157 -25.61 9.67 -13.69
N LEU A 158 -24.62 9.84 -14.59
CA LEU A 158 -23.27 9.27 -14.38
C LEU A 158 -22.19 10.20 -13.80
N ARG A 159 -22.50 11.47 -13.51
CA ARG A 159 -21.48 12.49 -13.17
C ARG A 159 -21.09 12.64 -11.69
N SER A 160 -21.57 11.81 -10.77
CA SER A 160 -21.27 11.93 -9.33
C SER A 160 -20.12 11.06 -8.81
N ASN A 161 -19.40 10.35 -9.70
CA ASN A 161 -18.24 9.55 -9.34
C ASN A 161 -16.95 10.27 -9.75
N GLU A 162 -16.54 11.31 -9.00
CA GLU A 162 -15.17 11.79 -9.13
C GLU A 162 -14.20 10.60 -8.99
N PRO A 163 -13.22 10.49 -9.91
CA PRO A 163 -12.25 9.42 -9.87
C PRO A 163 -11.44 9.55 -8.57
N HIS A 164 -11.22 8.41 -7.91
CA HIS A 164 -10.49 8.37 -6.65
C HIS A 164 -9.47 7.22 -6.68
N ASN A 165 -8.56 7.26 -5.71
CA ASN A 165 -7.33 6.50 -5.76
C ASN A 165 -7.43 5.05 -5.27
N SER A 166 -8.62 4.55 -4.91
CA SER A 166 -8.80 3.23 -4.26
C SER A 166 -8.27 2.05 -5.09
N ARG A 167 -8.48 2.06 -6.41
CA ARG A 167 -7.99 1.02 -7.33
C ARG A 167 -6.47 1.08 -7.47
N LEU A 168 -5.91 2.28 -7.58
CA LEU A 168 -4.48 2.49 -7.73
C LEU A 168 -3.75 2.15 -6.41
N SER A 169 -4.29 2.54 -5.27
CA SER A 169 -3.73 2.19 -3.95
C SER A 169 -3.72 0.69 -3.73
N PHE A 170 -4.77 -0.02 -4.16
CA PHE A 170 -4.78 -1.48 -4.11
C PHE A 170 -3.66 -2.12 -4.93
N LEU A 171 -3.41 -1.60 -6.14
CA LEU A 171 -2.35 -2.12 -7.00
C LEU A 171 -0.96 -1.80 -6.44
N GLY A 172 -0.74 -0.57 -5.99
CA GLY A 172 0.52 -0.17 -5.39
C GLY A 172 0.81 -0.88 -4.06
N ARG A 173 -0.20 -1.18 -3.24
CA ARG A 173 -0.03 -2.02 -2.05
C ARG A 173 0.53 -3.40 -2.39
N ARG A 174 -0.02 -4.04 -3.44
CA ARG A 174 0.48 -5.34 -3.91
C ARG A 174 1.92 -5.23 -4.40
N ALA A 175 2.22 -4.22 -5.22
CA ALA A 175 3.57 -3.97 -5.71
C ALA A 175 4.56 -3.76 -4.55
N LEU A 176 4.22 -2.91 -3.58
CA LEU A 176 5.03 -2.65 -2.39
C LEU A 176 5.29 -3.92 -1.58
N GLN A 177 4.26 -4.72 -1.31
CA GLN A 177 4.40 -5.99 -0.59
C GLN A 177 5.34 -6.95 -1.31
N THR A 178 5.19 -7.09 -2.63
CA THR A 178 6.06 -7.94 -3.45
C THR A 178 7.50 -7.44 -3.45
N TYR A 179 7.75 -6.14 -3.68
CA TYR A 179 9.10 -5.60 -3.73
C TYR A 179 9.81 -5.65 -2.37
N LEU A 180 9.07 -5.42 -1.27
CA LEU A 180 9.62 -5.57 0.09
C LEU A 180 10.01 -7.03 0.37
N SER A 181 9.17 -7.99 0.00
CA SER A 181 9.48 -9.42 0.14
C SER A 181 10.71 -9.84 -0.68
N LEU A 182 10.82 -9.36 -1.92
CA LEU A 182 11.99 -9.63 -2.77
C LEU A 182 13.26 -9.02 -2.17
N PHE A 183 13.20 -7.79 -1.68
CA PHE A 183 14.33 -7.13 -1.01
C PHE A 183 14.83 -7.92 0.20
N ILE A 184 13.92 -8.38 1.04
CA ILE A 184 14.26 -9.13 2.26
C ILE A 184 14.84 -10.50 1.90
N HIS A 185 14.23 -11.19 0.94
CA HIS A 185 14.74 -12.47 0.45
C HIS A 185 16.15 -12.36 -0.12
N ASP A 186 16.41 -11.35 -0.96
CA ASP A 186 17.73 -11.11 -1.57
C ASP A 186 18.81 -10.78 -0.52
N SER A 187 18.43 -10.00 0.50
CA SER A 187 19.32 -9.62 1.60
C SER A 187 19.78 -10.83 2.42
N PHE A 188 18.88 -11.78 2.67
CA PHE A 188 19.22 -13.01 3.40
C PHE A 188 19.92 -14.06 2.52
N SER A 189 19.59 -14.14 1.23
CA SER A 189 20.20 -15.09 0.30
C SER A 189 21.68 -14.78 0.04
N SER A 190 22.06 -13.48 0.02
CA SER A 190 23.44 -13.06 -0.24
C SER A 190 24.44 -13.50 0.84
N THR A 191 23.95 -13.86 2.03
CA THR A 191 24.81 -14.21 3.18
C THR A 191 25.36 -15.64 3.08
N SER A 192 24.74 -16.54 2.31
CA SER A 192 25.10 -17.97 2.29
C SER A 192 26.31 -18.31 1.42
N THR A 193 26.77 -17.42 0.53
CA THR A 193 27.77 -17.75 -0.49
C THR A 193 29.21 -17.37 -0.09
N SER A 194 29.40 -16.46 0.86
CA SER A 194 30.72 -15.90 1.18
C SER A 194 31.61 -16.72 2.14
N THR A 195 31.16 -17.89 2.61
CA THR A 195 31.87 -18.67 3.66
C THR A 195 32.51 -19.97 3.18
N SER A 196 32.69 -20.17 1.87
CA SER A 196 33.16 -21.46 1.31
C SER A 196 34.63 -21.52 0.86
N THR A 197 35.46 -20.52 1.16
CA THR A 197 36.89 -20.48 0.74
C THR A 197 37.91 -20.46 1.87
N SER A 198 37.56 -21.00 3.05
CA SER A 198 38.58 -21.38 4.05
C SER A 198 38.66 -22.90 4.15
N ASN A 199 39.76 -23.43 3.62
CA ASN A 199 40.16 -24.83 3.68
C ASN A 199 40.00 -25.40 5.10
N SER A 200 39.16 -26.42 5.24
CA SER A 200 39.39 -27.47 6.22
C SER A 200 38.80 -28.77 5.70
N ASP A 201 39.70 -29.67 5.28
CA ASP A 201 39.51 -31.11 5.35
C ASP A 201 39.12 -31.48 6.78
N SER A 202 37.84 -31.39 7.10
CA SER A 202 37.26 -32.05 8.27
C SER A 202 35.93 -32.65 7.85
N ALA A 203 36.05 -33.85 7.29
CA ALA A 203 34.96 -34.77 7.00
C ALA A 203 34.29 -35.23 8.30
N THR A 204 33.60 -34.32 8.97
CA THR A 204 32.62 -34.67 10.00
C THR A 204 31.32 -34.03 9.58
N SER A 205 30.56 -34.82 8.82
CA SER A 205 29.21 -34.56 8.35
C SER A 205 28.26 -34.25 9.50
N GLY A 206 28.30 -33.01 9.98
CA GLY A 206 27.26 -32.41 10.81
C GLY A 206 26.07 -32.01 9.92
N PRO A 207 24.83 -32.12 10.42
CA PRO A 207 23.64 -31.85 9.64
C PRO A 207 23.69 -30.39 9.18
N ARG A 208 23.63 -30.22 7.87
CA ARG A 208 23.56 -28.97 7.13
C ARG A 208 22.83 -27.91 7.95
N GLU A 209 23.60 -26.96 8.43
CA GLU A 209 23.14 -25.82 9.21
C GLU A 209 22.33 -24.91 8.27
N SER A 210 21.07 -25.30 8.07
CA SER A 210 20.09 -24.56 7.29
C SER A 210 20.01 -23.15 7.85
N LEU A 211 20.20 -22.13 7.01
CA LEU A 211 19.84 -20.72 7.24
C LEU A 211 19.72 -20.40 8.73
N ARG A 212 20.84 -20.15 9.42
CA ARG A 212 20.87 -19.88 10.86
C ARG A 212 19.81 -18.82 11.21
N THR A 213 18.66 -19.30 11.65
CA THR A 213 17.54 -18.56 12.25
C THR A 213 17.97 -17.84 13.53
N ASN A 214 19.20 -18.11 13.99
CA ASN A 214 19.83 -17.52 15.16
C ASN A 214 20.69 -16.27 14.86
N ALA A 215 20.90 -15.88 13.60
CA ALA A 215 21.67 -14.67 13.25
C ALA A 215 20.82 -13.38 13.26
N VAL A 216 19.52 -13.47 13.55
CA VAL A 216 18.58 -12.36 13.47
C VAL A 216 18.23 -11.82 14.87
N ASP A 217 19.17 -11.07 15.44
CA ASP A 217 18.84 -10.02 16.43
C ASP A 217 17.91 -8.94 15.81
N PHE A 218 17.64 -9.07 14.51
CA PHE A 218 16.50 -8.47 13.79
C PHE A 218 15.16 -8.71 14.49
N LEU A 219 14.99 -9.74 15.33
CA LEU A 219 13.69 -10.10 15.89
C LEU A 219 13.46 -9.61 17.31
N ARG A 220 14.46 -9.50 18.20
CA ARG A 220 14.31 -9.05 19.60
C ARG A 220 13.02 -9.58 20.30
N GLY A 221 12.60 -10.80 19.95
CA GLY A 221 11.41 -11.47 20.45
C GLY A 221 10.10 -11.33 19.64
N SER A 222 9.99 -10.45 18.64
CA SER A 222 8.84 -10.38 17.73
C SER A 222 9.04 -11.31 16.53
N SER A 223 7.98 -11.95 16.03
CA SER A 223 8.08 -12.77 14.82
C SER A 223 8.53 -11.94 13.61
N LEU A 224 9.17 -12.57 12.62
CA LEU A 224 9.57 -11.90 11.37
C LEU A 224 8.32 -11.36 10.65
N GLU A 225 7.25 -12.13 10.72
CA GLU A 225 5.93 -11.86 10.20
C GLU A 225 5.36 -10.56 10.78
N ASP A 226 5.38 -10.40 12.11
CA ASP A 226 4.88 -9.17 12.76
C ASP A 226 5.65 -7.93 12.29
N ARG A 227 6.97 -8.05 12.09
CA ARG A 227 7.79 -6.93 11.61
C ARG A 227 7.53 -6.62 10.15
N LEU A 228 7.37 -7.65 9.32
CA LEU A 228 6.98 -7.48 7.92
C LEU A 228 5.62 -6.79 7.82
N ASP A 229 4.67 -7.19 8.66
CA ASP A 229 3.33 -6.60 8.69
C ASP A 229 3.37 -5.15 9.18
N ASN A 230 4.22 -4.83 10.16
CA ASN A 230 4.47 -3.45 10.58
C ASN A 230 5.09 -2.60 9.45
N LEU A 231 6.08 -3.13 8.74
CA LEU A 231 6.68 -2.44 7.57
C LEU A 231 5.65 -2.23 6.45
N ARG A 232 4.72 -3.17 6.28
CA ARG A 232 3.65 -3.13 5.28
C ARG A 232 2.44 -2.30 5.70
N ASP A 233 2.35 -1.87 6.98
CA ASP A 233 1.20 -1.09 7.44
C ASP A 233 1.13 0.24 6.69
N THR A 234 0.00 0.46 6.02
CA THR A 234 -0.31 1.69 5.31
C THR A 234 -0.15 2.93 6.21
N ARG A 235 -0.43 2.84 7.52
CA ARG A 235 -0.21 3.98 8.43
C ARG A 235 1.26 4.32 8.61
N ASN A 236 2.13 3.32 8.66
CA ASN A 236 3.57 3.54 8.75
C ASN A 236 4.10 4.18 7.47
N LEU A 237 3.58 3.78 6.31
CA LEU A 237 3.90 4.41 5.05
C LEU A 237 3.50 5.89 5.04
N GLY A 238 2.28 6.22 5.48
CA GLY A 238 1.83 7.61 5.63
C GLY A 238 2.67 8.41 6.63
N ARG A 239 3.09 7.80 7.73
CA ARG A 239 3.94 8.46 8.75
C ARG A 239 5.36 8.72 8.26
N LEU A 240 5.96 7.74 7.57
CA LEU A 240 7.36 7.78 7.19
C LEU A 240 7.60 8.53 5.88
N VAL A 241 6.75 8.35 4.87
CA VAL A 241 7.02 8.84 3.51
C VAL A 241 6.27 10.12 3.20
N ALA A 242 5.03 10.28 3.70
CA ALA A 242 4.19 11.42 3.31
C ALA A 242 4.77 12.80 3.64
N PRO A 243 5.41 13.01 4.82
CA PRO A 243 6.03 14.29 5.13
C PRO A 243 7.16 14.67 4.18
N HIS A 244 7.94 13.69 3.71
CA HIS A 244 9.05 13.94 2.79
C HIS A 244 8.58 14.21 1.37
N TRP A 245 7.45 13.64 0.96
CA TRP A 245 6.87 13.87 -0.36
C TRP A 245 5.93 15.08 -0.40
N GLY A 246 5.58 15.68 0.74
CA GLY A 246 4.60 16.78 0.79
C GLY A 246 3.18 16.35 0.42
N VAL A 247 2.86 15.06 0.53
CA VAL A 247 1.56 14.49 0.09
C VAL A 247 0.40 14.99 0.97
N SER A 248 0.68 15.41 2.21
CA SER A 248 -0.30 15.99 3.13
C SER A 248 -1.01 17.22 2.57
N ASP A 249 -0.29 18.00 1.77
CA ASP A 249 -0.71 19.34 1.35
C ASP A 249 -1.49 19.29 0.04
N VAL A 250 -1.27 18.24 -0.76
CA VAL A 250 -1.85 18.06 -2.09
C VAL A 250 -2.96 17.02 -2.15
N THR A 251 -3.07 16.12 -1.16
CA THR A 251 -4.11 15.09 -1.16
C THR A 251 -5.49 15.75 -0.99
N ARG A 252 -6.45 15.37 -1.85
CA ARG A 252 -7.87 15.73 -1.71
C ARG A 252 -8.58 14.69 -0.87
N TRP A 253 -9.00 15.06 0.34
CA TRP A 253 -9.70 14.18 1.27
C TRP A 253 -10.47 15.00 2.31
N ASP A 254 -11.49 14.40 2.93
CA ASP A 254 -12.25 15.08 3.98
C ASP A 254 -11.53 15.04 5.34
N ARG A 255 -11.05 16.21 5.79
CA ARG A 255 -10.45 16.41 7.12
C ARG A 255 -11.53 16.68 8.17
N ASN A 256 -12.37 15.68 8.42
CA ASN A 256 -13.38 15.81 9.47
C ASN A 256 -12.72 15.70 10.85
N GLU A 257 -12.79 16.74 11.68
CA GLU A 257 -12.15 16.83 13.02
C GLU A 257 -12.52 15.67 13.96
N THR A 258 -13.68 15.06 13.74
CA THR A 258 -14.14 13.90 14.53
C THR A 258 -13.42 12.59 14.19
N SER A 259 -12.82 12.50 12.99
CA SER A 259 -11.95 11.41 12.58
C SER A 259 -10.50 11.75 12.94
N ARG A 260 -10.17 11.56 14.22
CA ARG A 260 -8.83 11.68 14.85
C ARG A 260 -7.64 11.43 13.91
N GLU A 261 -6.53 12.11 14.20
CA GLU A 261 -5.14 12.01 13.70
C GLU A 261 -4.68 10.64 13.13
N SER A 262 -5.22 9.54 13.64
CA SER A 262 -5.00 8.18 13.13
C SER A 262 -5.53 7.91 11.70
N GLY A 263 -6.54 8.67 11.26
CA GLY A 263 -7.16 8.53 9.93
C GLY A 263 -6.29 9.13 8.83
N ASP A 264 -5.64 10.25 9.14
CA ASP A 264 -4.77 11.04 8.27
C ASP A 264 -3.64 10.16 7.74
N LEU A 265 -2.91 9.51 8.64
CA LEU A 265 -1.78 8.65 8.28
C LEU A 265 -2.20 7.50 7.37
N LYS A 266 -3.38 6.92 7.59
CA LYS A 266 -3.90 5.87 6.71
C LYS A 266 -4.20 6.42 5.31
N ILE A 267 -4.81 7.59 5.22
CA ILE A 267 -5.19 8.21 3.94
C ILE A 267 -3.94 8.63 3.17
N LEU A 268 -2.97 9.24 3.83
CA LEU A 268 -1.68 9.59 3.22
C LEU A 268 -0.92 8.34 2.76
N GLY A 269 -0.92 7.28 3.56
CA GLY A 269 -0.37 5.98 3.16
C GLY A 269 -1.06 5.40 1.93
N MET A 270 -2.39 5.46 1.86
CA MET A 270 -3.14 5.05 0.67
C MET A 270 -2.80 5.90 -0.56
N THR A 271 -2.54 7.20 -0.39
CA THR A 271 -2.09 8.07 -1.49
C THR A 271 -0.68 7.71 -1.96
N ILE A 272 0.23 7.31 -1.06
CA ILE A 272 1.57 6.83 -1.48
C ILE A 272 1.45 5.50 -2.22
N GLU A 273 0.60 4.59 -1.73
CA GLU A 273 0.26 3.36 -2.46
C GLU A 273 -0.32 3.69 -3.84
N SER A 274 -1.19 4.69 -3.97
CA SER A 274 -1.78 5.04 -5.27
C SER A 274 -0.78 5.68 -6.23
N ILE A 275 0.18 6.46 -5.75
CA ILE A 275 1.28 6.98 -6.57
C ILE A 275 2.08 5.82 -7.15
N LEU A 276 2.47 4.85 -6.32
CA LEU A 276 3.18 3.66 -6.79
C LEU A 276 2.33 2.82 -7.75
N GLY A 277 1.04 2.70 -7.48
CA GLY A 277 0.08 2.03 -8.36
C GLY A 277 -0.07 2.73 -9.72
N GLY A 278 -0.09 4.06 -9.74
CA GLY A 278 -0.11 4.86 -10.96
C GLY A 278 1.17 4.70 -11.77
N VAL A 279 2.34 4.69 -11.12
CA VAL A 279 3.63 4.38 -11.77
C VAL A 279 3.59 2.98 -12.37
N PHE A 280 3.05 2.00 -11.65
CA PHE A 280 2.95 0.63 -12.14
C PHE A 280 2.03 0.52 -13.38
N THR A 281 0.90 1.24 -13.42
CA THR A 281 -0.02 1.19 -14.57
C THR A 281 0.53 1.90 -15.80
N GLU A 282 1.11 3.09 -15.64
CA GLU A 282 1.54 3.93 -16.76
C GLU A 282 2.94 3.54 -17.27
N PHE A 283 3.84 3.16 -16.37
CA PHE A 283 5.26 2.95 -16.69
C PHE A 283 5.74 1.51 -16.47
N GLY A 284 4.88 0.64 -15.94
CA GLY A 284 5.15 -0.78 -15.75
C GLY A 284 5.92 -1.13 -14.49
N SER A 285 6.08 -2.45 -14.26
CA SER A 285 6.72 -3.00 -13.07
C SER A 285 8.17 -2.54 -12.86
N PRO A 286 9.06 -2.47 -13.87
CA PRO A 286 10.44 -2.03 -13.66
C PRO A 286 10.54 -0.59 -13.15
N ALA A 287 9.69 0.32 -13.64
CA ALA A 287 9.64 1.70 -13.16
C ALA A 287 9.16 1.76 -11.70
N ALA A 288 8.06 1.06 -11.37
CA ALA A 288 7.54 0.99 -10.00
C ALA A 288 8.56 0.39 -9.01
N GLN A 289 9.30 -0.64 -9.42
CA GLN A 289 10.36 -1.23 -8.60
C GLN A 289 11.49 -0.23 -8.33
N ARG A 290 11.91 0.55 -9.34
CA ARG A 290 12.91 1.61 -9.16
C ARG A 290 12.39 2.72 -8.24
N THR A 291 11.15 3.16 -8.41
CA THR A 291 10.50 4.11 -7.50
C THR A 291 10.51 3.59 -6.06
N PHE A 292 10.19 2.31 -5.86
CA PHE A 292 10.25 1.68 -4.55
C PHE A 292 11.66 1.74 -3.95
N HIS A 293 12.69 1.26 -4.65
CA HIS A 293 14.06 1.21 -4.11
C HIS A 293 14.70 2.59 -3.90
N SER A 294 14.42 3.56 -4.77
CA SER A 294 15.05 4.89 -4.71
C SER A 294 14.31 5.87 -3.81
N MET A 295 12.97 5.78 -3.73
CA MET A 295 12.15 6.81 -3.08
C MET A 295 11.36 6.32 -1.87
N ILE A 296 11.02 5.03 -1.75
CA ILE A 296 10.19 4.53 -0.63
C ILE A 296 11.07 3.80 0.38
N LEU A 297 11.86 2.83 -0.09
CA LEU A 297 12.69 1.96 0.74
C LEU A 297 13.65 2.73 1.68
N PRO A 298 14.29 3.84 1.28
CA PRO A 298 15.17 4.60 2.16
C PRO A 298 14.46 5.17 3.40
N HIS A 299 13.15 5.45 3.34
CA HIS A 299 12.39 5.95 4.48
C HIS A 299 12.08 4.87 5.52
N TYR A 300 12.28 3.58 5.19
CA TYR A 300 12.15 2.49 6.16
C TYR A 300 13.39 2.30 7.03
N ILE A 301 14.52 2.97 6.74
CA ILE A 301 15.76 2.86 7.53
C ILE A 301 15.52 3.01 9.05
N PRO A 302 14.73 3.96 9.55
CA PRO A 302 14.47 4.08 11.00
C PRO A 302 13.76 2.86 11.63
N GLN A 303 13.07 2.05 10.81
CA GLN A 303 12.41 0.82 11.25
C GLN A 303 13.29 -0.42 11.04
N LEU A 304 14.26 -0.36 10.12
CA LEU A 304 15.27 -1.39 9.90
C LEU A 304 16.30 -1.30 11.03
N LYS A 305 16.31 -2.28 11.94
CA LYS A 305 17.28 -2.31 13.04
C LYS A 305 18.59 -3.02 12.69
N ASP A 306 18.58 -3.83 11.64
CA ASP A 306 19.77 -4.59 11.22
C ASP A 306 20.66 -3.70 10.33
N PRO A 307 21.91 -3.43 10.72
CA PRO A 307 22.84 -2.60 9.95
C PRO A 307 23.07 -3.15 8.53
N ARG A 308 23.02 -4.47 8.33
CA ARG A 308 23.22 -5.08 7.01
C ARG A 308 22.10 -4.71 6.04
N LEU A 309 20.86 -4.69 6.52
CA LEU A 309 19.73 -4.26 5.72
C LEU A 309 19.82 -2.77 5.41
N ILE A 310 20.26 -1.95 6.36
CA ILE A 310 20.48 -0.50 6.14
C ILE A 310 21.53 -0.31 5.04
N GLU A 311 22.68 -0.98 5.13
CA GLU A 311 23.73 -0.95 4.10
C GLU A 311 23.20 -1.40 2.74
N ARG A 312 22.39 -2.46 2.71
CA ARG A 312 21.78 -2.94 1.46
C ARG A 312 20.80 -1.93 0.87
N VAL A 313 19.97 -1.27 1.68
CA VAL A 313 19.06 -0.21 1.23
C VAL A 313 19.85 0.93 0.59
N LEU A 314 20.92 1.38 1.24
CA LEU A 314 21.78 2.46 0.73
C LEU A 314 22.47 2.04 -0.58
N GLY A 315 23.05 0.84 -0.62
CA GLY A 315 23.68 0.31 -1.82
C GLY A 315 22.71 0.16 -3.00
N LEU A 316 21.48 -0.28 -2.77
CA LEU A 316 20.45 -0.35 -3.82
C LEU A 316 20.02 1.03 -4.31
N LYS A 317 19.91 2.01 -3.40
CA LYS A 317 19.62 3.40 -3.77
C LYS A 317 20.71 3.95 -4.69
N ASP A 318 21.97 3.78 -4.31
CA ASP A 318 23.12 4.26 -5.09
C ASP A 318 23.24 3.53 -6.43
N GLN A 319 22.97 2.21 -6.44
CA GLN A 319 22.92 1.41 -7.67
C GLN A 319 21.84 1.91 -8.63
N VAL A 320 20.63 2.21 -8.13
CA VAL A 320 19.56 2.75 -8.95
C VAL A 320 19.95 4.14 -9.47
N GLN A 321 20.48 5.03 -8.61
CA GLN A 321 20.87 6.38 -9.01
C GLN A 321 22.02 6.40 -10.04
N SER A 322 23.02 5.52 -9.90
CA SER A 322 24.13 5.42 -10.85
C SER A 322 23.71 4.84 -12.21
N THR A 323 22.78 3.88 -12.21
CA THR A 323 22.32 3.24 -13.46
C THR A 323 21.30 4.09 -14.20
N SER A 324 20.51 4.89 -13.48
CA SER A 324 19.34 5.57 -14.03
C SER A 324 19.46 7.09 -13.97
N GLN A 325 19.50 7.73 -15.15
CA GLN A 325 19.15 9.14 -15.30
C GLN A 325 17.62 9.33 -15.18
N GLY A 326 17.04 8.91 -14.04
CA GLY A 326 15.60 9.02 -13.75
C GLY A 326 14.82 7.69 -13.76
N ILE A 327 13.57 7.72 -13.24
CA ILE A 327 12.72 6.54 -13.02
C ILE A 327 12.37 5.80 -14.33
N LEU A 328 12.41 6.48 -15.47
CA LEU A 328 11.88 6.02 -16.76
C LEU A 328 12.93 5.68 -17.83
N ARG A 329 14.07 5.09 -17.45
CA ARG A 329 14.89 4.38 -18.44
C ARG A 329 14.22 3.03 -18.78
N VAL A 330 13.56 2.97 -19.93
CA VAL A 330 13.16 1.73 -20.62
C VAL A 330 14.23 1.43 -21.66
#